data_AF-A0A662T5H9-F1
#
_entry.id   AF-A0A662T5H9-F1
#
_cell.length_a   1.000
_cell.length_b   1.000
_cell.length_c   1.000
_cell.angle_alpha   90.00
_cell.angle_beta   90.00
_cell.angle_gamma   90.00
#
_symmetry.space_group_name_H-M   'P 1'
#
loop_
_entity.id
_entity.type
_entity.pdbx_description
1 polymer ?
#
loop_
_entity_poly.entity_id
_entity_poly.type
_entity_poly.pdbx_seq_one_letter_code
_entity_poly.pdbx_strand_id
1 'polypeptide(L)' 'MSKKVKVCPKCGYENPVQAKYCINCGYNLTEVSPMEKVSLIPVYISVSTVMAIIYLLD' A
#
# COMPACT_ATOMS: atom_id res chain seq x y z
N MET A 1 -20.55 -19.41 14.13
CA MET A 1 -20.71 -18.15 13.38
C MET A 1 -19.42 -17.34 13.53
N SER A 2 -18.53 -17.30 12.53
CA SER A 2 -17.25 -16.61 12.65
C SER A 2 -17.44 -15.11 12.43
N LYS A 3 -17.21 -14.29 13.46
CA LYS A 3 -17.31 -12.83 13.35
C LYS A 3 -16.14 -12.32 12.49
N LYS A 4 -16.44 -11.67 11.36
CA LYS A 4 -15.40 -11.14 10.45
C LYS A 4 -14.79 -9.85 11.05
N VAL A 5 -13.47 -9.82 11.13
CA VAL A 5 -12.68 -8.70 11.68
C VAL A 5 -11.65 -8.19 10.67
N LYS A 6 -11.17 -6.96 10.87
CA LYS A 6 -10.03 -6.36 10.18
C LYS A 6 -9.05 -5.77 11.19
N VAL A 7 -7.77 -5.93 10.95
CA VAL A 7 -6.71 -5.42 11.82
C VAL A 7 -6.38 -3.99 11.43
N CYS A 8 -6.26 -3.09 12.40
CA CYS A 8 -5.84 -1.72 12.15
C CYS A 8 -4.37 -1.68 11.72
N PRO A 9 -4.02 -1.13 10.53
CA PRO A 9 -2.63 -1.10 10.07
C PRO A 9 -1.75 -0.15 10.89
N LYS A 10 -2.34 0.79 11.61
CA LYS A 10 -1.62 1.76 12.45
C LYS A 10 -1.25 1.23 13.84
N CYS A 11 -2.10 0.40 14.46
CA CYS A 11 -1.91 -0.03 15.85
C CYS A 11 -2.11 -1.53 16.11
N GLY A 12 -2.52 -2.32 15.12
CA GLY A 12 -2.73 -3.76 15.27
C GLY A 12 -4.04 -4.18 15.95
N TYR A 13 -4.90 -3.25 16.37
CA TYR A 13 -6.16 -3.61 17.03
C TYR A 13 -7.14 -4.31 16.07
N GLU A 14 -7.83 -5.34 16.54
CA GLU A 14 -8.88 -6.03 15.79
C GLU A 14 -10.20 -5.25 15.85
N ASN A 15 -10.70 -4.84 14.69
CA ASN A 15 -11.94 -4.08 14.56
C ASN A 15 -12.98 -4.90 13.78
N PRO A 16 -14.29 -4.70 14.02
CA PRO A 16 -15.33 -5.23 13.14
C PRO A 16 -15.07 -4.80 11.69
N VAL A 17 -15.37 -5.68 10.71
CA VAL A 17 -15.12 -5.38 9.29
C VAL A 17 -15.79 -4.07 8.82
N GLN A 18 -16.94 -3.74 9.42
CA GLN A 18 -17.73 -2.53 9.14
C GLN A 18 -17.31 -1.27 9.90
N ALA A 19 -16.30 -1.33 10.77
CA ALA A 19 -15.81 -0.14 11.49
C ALA A 19 -15.20 0.88 10.53
N LYS A 20 -15.64 2.14 10.58
CA LYS A 20 -15.07 3.24 9.78
C LYS A 20 -13.78 3.80 10.38
N TYR A 21 -13.68 3.83 11.70
CA TYR A 21 -12.51 4.27 12.45
C TYR A 21 -12.06 3.17 13.41
N CYS A 22 -10.77 3.15 13.75
CA CYS A 22 -10.24 2.23 14.75
C CYS A 22 -10.73 2.65 16.14
N ILE A 23 -11.33 1.71 16.87
CA ILE A 23 -11.88 1.93 18.22
C ILE A 23 -10.76 2.27 19.22
N ASN A 24 -9.54 1.77 18.99
CA ASN A 24 -8.40 1.99 19.89
C ASN A 24 -7.63 3.29 19.60
N CYS A 25 -7.38 3.63 18.33
CA CYS A 25 -6.47 4.74 17.97
C CYS A 25 -7.06 5.82 17.05
N GLY A 26 -8.33 5.70 16.65
CA GLY A 26 -9.01 6.67 15.78
C GLY A 26 -8.59 6.67 14.30
N TYR A 27 -7.68 5.78 13.87
CA TYR A 27 -7.27 5.70 12.46
C TYR A 27 -8.46 5.44 11.54
N ASN A 28 -8.54 6.14 10.40
CA ASN A 28 -9.59 5.93 9.40
C ASN A 28 -9.38 4.60 8.68
N LEU A 29 -10.21 3.61 8.97
CA LEU A 29 -10.17 2.26 8.38
C LEU A 29 -10.93 2.16 7.05
N THR A 30 -11.38 3.29 6.50
CA THR A 30 -11.97 3.40 5.15
C THR A 30 -10.99 3.95 4.13
N GLU A 31 -9.88 4.54 4.59
CA GLU A 31 -8.77 4.93 3.73
C GLU A 31 -7.99 3.68 3.33
N VAL A 32 -8.36 3.12 2.18
CA VAL A 32 -7.41 2.36 1.38
C VAL A 32 -6.50 3.39 0.73
N SER A 33 -5.49 3.92 1.43
CA SER A 33 -4.42 4.59 0.69
C SER A 33 -3.85 3.51 -0.22
N PRO A 34 -3.86 3.69 -1.55
CA PRO A 34 -3.18 2.77 -2.43
C PRO A 34 -1.73 2.79 -1.96
N MET A 35 -1.29 1.72 -1.30
CA MET A 35 0.07 1.62 -0.83
C MET A 35 0.97 1.93 -2.02
N GLU A 36 1.79 2.95 -1.81
CA GLU A 36 2.42 3.85 -2.77
C GLU A 36 3.23 3.12 -3.85
N LYS A 37 2.57 2.52 -4.83
CA LYS A 37 3.17 2.09 -6.10
C LYS A 37 3.06 3.20 -7.16
N VAL A 38 2.90 4.46 -6.75
CA VAL A 38 2.55 5.53 -7.70
C VAL A 38 3.77 6.26 -8.28
N SER A 39 4.97 6.13 -7.71
CA SER A 39 6.12 6.91 -8.21
C SER A 39 7.33 6.08 -8.66
N LEU A 40 7.54 4.87 -8.13
CA LEU A 40 8.73 4.09 -8.47
C LEU A 40 8.67 3.41 -9.85
N ILE A 41 7.46 3.13 -10.35
CA ILE A 41 7.28 2.43 -11.64
C ILE A 41 7.78 3.27 -12.83
N PRO A 42 7.40 4.57 -13.00
CA PRO A 42 7.88 5.37 -14.12
C PRO A 42 9.40 5.66 -14.05
N VAL A 43 9.97 5.79 -12.85
CA VAL A 43 11.42 5.99 -12.67
C VAL A 43 12.22 4.72 -12.95
N TYR A 44 11.71 3.54 -12.55
CA TYR A 44 12.38 2.27 -12.84
C TYR A 44 12.39 1.94 -14.34
N ILE A 45 11.33 2.28 -15.06
CA ILE A 45 11.26 2.10 -16.52
C ILE A 45 12.27 3.00 -17.23
N SER A 46 12.39 4.28 -16.82
CA SER A 46 13.34 5.20 -17.45
C SER A 46 14.81 4.82 -17.20
N VAL A 47 15.13 4.32 -16.01
CA VAL A 47 16.49 3.84 -15.71
C VAL A 47 16.80 2.53 -16.45
N SER A 48 15.84 1.61 -16.52
CA SER A 48 16.05 0.30 -17.18
C SER A 48 16.25 0.43 -18.70
N THR A 49 15.53 1.33 -19.36
CA THR A 49 15.69 1.55 -20.81
C THR A 49 17.02 2.22 -21.14
N VAL A 50 17.46 3.20 -20.34
CA VAL A 50 18.75 3.86 -20.52
C VAL A 50 19.90 2.88 -20.34
N MET A 51 19.87 2.04 -19.31
CA MET A 51 20.90 1.00 -19.10
C MET A 51 20.94 0.00 -20.25
N ALA A 52 19.77 -0.48 -20.72
CA ALA A 52 19.71 -1.38 -21.86
C ALA A 52 20.30 -0.78 -23.14
N ILE A 53 20.04 0.51 -23.41
CA ILE A 53 20.60 1.20 -24.59
C ILE A 53 22.12 1.33 -24.48
N ILE A 54 22.65 1.63 -23.30
CA ILE A 54 24.11 1.71 -23.07
C ILE A 54 24.76 0.35 -23.36
N TYR A 55 24.19 -0.76 -22.88
CA TYR A 55 24.71 -2.11 -23.14
C TYR A 55 24.54 -2.62 -24.58
N LEU A 56 23.75 -1.94 -25.41
CA LEU A 56 23.51 -2.30 -26.82
C LEU A 56 24.34 -1.45 -27.81
N LEU A 57 25.08 -0.45 -27.32
CA LEU A 57 25.92 0.43 -28.12
C LEU A 57 27.43 0.17 -27.92
N ASP A 58 27.79 -0.88 -27.18
CA ASP A 58 29.11 -1.52 -27.10
C ASP A 58 29.11 -2.86 -27.85
#